data_AF-A0A1N7ICW3-F1
#
_entry.id   AF-A0A1N7ICW3-F1
#
_cell.length_a   1.000
_cell.length_b   1.000
_cell.length_c   1.000
_cell.angle_alpha   90.00
_cell.angle_beta   90.00
_cell.angle_gamma   90.00
#
_symmetry.space_group_name_H-M   'P 1'
#
loop_
_entity.id
_entity.type
_entity.pdbx_description
1 polymer ?
#
loop_
_entity_poly.entity_id
_entity_poly.type
_entity_poly.pdbx_seq_one_letter_code
_entity_poly.pdbx_strand_id
1 'polypeptide(L)'
;MRKIYLFFLLLCMQFFFAQFTENDIKFWVGTGSKKAYFIADFNDNNTPKSYAWGYRFDADNLMAEDMINAIISAEPKMQADIFSGYLFSFSYNHHAPGTDDSWIPWFGPSAENMSNENNGAGYVHLTDGLWFGITYGTDNGQVDIPPSTPVPAYSSQWFTSSQIINWIGTGNNKSLVVIDFGTDNANGSANSFVFGIKYNGSITAEQALQLIKSQASYFNFTSGNNQISNLSLNTFAGNTSGTQNWKLYTGKDLSSWQKKADLSQIQLSNNSWLGLGFGERRPFTPTEANNATLGVASVQKNKFGVYPNPTSDFIHIETSENIKEVNIYSAPGQKVMTSQAATINVKSLNAGVYWVEIKTSNSSTIHRMVKK
;
A
#
# COMPACT_ATOMS: atom_id res chain seq x y z
N MET A 1 -32.59 52.27 7.42
CA MET A 1 -31.19 51.79 7.33
C MET A 1 -31.19 50.28 7.45
N ARG A 2 -30.70 49.61 6.39
CA ARG A 2 -30.02 48.29 6.36
C ARG A 2 -30.68 47.15 7.17
N LYS A 3 -31.45 46.21 6.60
CA LYS A 3 -30.99 45.19 5.63
C LYS A 3 -29.50 44.89 5.74
N ILE A 4 -29.05 44.30 6.86
CA ILE A 4 -27.77 43.61 7.05
C ILE A 4 -27.95 42.66 8.25
N TYR A 5 -28.68 41.55 8.09
CA TYR A 5 -28.59 40.40 9.02
C TYR A 5 -28.95 39.08 8.30
N LEU A 6 -28.77 39.04 6.97
CA LEU A 6 -28.93 37.81 6.19
C LEU A 6 -27.75 37.57 5.22
N PHE A 7 -26.63 38.28 5.44
CA PHE A 7 -25.40 38.15 4.64
C PHE A 7 -24.22 37.59 5.44
N PHE A 8 -24.44 37.19 6.70
CA PHE A 8 -23.38 36.69 7.59
C PHE A 8 -23.56 35.20 7.98
N LEU A 9 -24.56 34.52 7.43
CA LEU A 9 -24.83 33.09 7.70
C LEU A 9 -24.76 32.23 6.43
N LEU A 10 -24.05 32.72 5.41
CA LEU A 10 -23.81 32.04 4.12
C LEU A 10 -22.32 32.00 3.73
N LEU A 11 -21.43 32.37 4.65
CA LEU A 11 -19.99 32.28 4.47
C LEU A 11 -19.45 31.15 5.37
N CYS A 12 -18.79 30.18 4.74
CA CYS A 12 -18.11 29.03 5.35
C CYS A 12 -18.96 27.78 5.66
N MET A 13 -19.78 27.31 4.71
CA MET A 13 -19.68 25.88 4.37
C MET A 13 -18.55 25.75 3.35
N GLN A 14 -17.30 25.91 3.80
CA GLN A 14 -16.21 25.28 3.07
C GLN A 14 -16.42 23.78 3.28
N PHE A 15 -16.73 23.08 2.19
CA PHE A 15 -16.59 21.64 2.16
C PHE A 15 -15.11 21.36 2.46
N PHE A 16 -14.80 21.01 3.71
CA PHE A 16 -13.51 20.41 4.06
C PHE A 16 -13.52 19.02 3.42
N PHE A 17 -13.13 18.94 2.16
CA PHE A 17 -12.68 17.67 1.60
C PHE A 17 -11.45 17.24 2.39
N ALA A 18 -11.37 15.96 2.74
CA ALA A 18 -10.21 15.44 3.43
C ALA A 18 -8.98 15.59 2.51
N GLN A 19 -8.03 16.41 2.94
CA GLN A 19 -6.77 16.62 2.23
C GLN A 19 -5.88 15.39 2.37
N PHE A 20 -5.19 15.02 1.29
CA PHE A 20 -4.15 13.98 1.32
C PHE A 20 -2.87 14.55 1.93
N THR A 21 -2.33 13.87 2.95
CA THR A 21 -1.19 14.34 3.75
C THR A 21 -0.11 13.27 3.90
N GLU A 22 1.00 13.62 4.56
CA GLU A 22 2.06 12.67 4.87
C GLU A 22 1.61 11.45 5.70
N ASN A 23 0.53 11.59 6.49
CA ASN A 23 -0.02 10.52 7.32
C ASN A 23 -0.74 9.44 6.51
N ASP A 24 -1.14 9.78 5.29
CA ASP A 24 -1.83 8.86 4.39
C ASP A 24 -0.84 7.90 3.71
N ILE A 25 0.43 8.31 3.58
CA ILE A 25 1.48 7.50 2.95
C ILE A 25 1.68 6.18 3.69
N LYS A 26 1.62 5.07 2.94
CA LYS A 26 1.83 3.72 3.45
C LYS A 26 3.13 3.10 2.98
N PHE A 27 3.53 3.32 1.73
CA PHE A 27 4.77 2.78 1.19
C PHE A 27 5.91 3.78 1.34
N TRP A 28 6.75 3.52 2.34
CA TRP A 28 7.99 4.25 2.61
C TRP A 28 9.22 3.46 2.14
N VAL A 29 10.17 4.16 1.54
CA VAL A 29 11.49 3.65 1.15
C VAL A 29 12.60 4.53 1.70
N GLY A 30 13.83 4.03 1.72
CA GLY A 30 14.98 4.75 2.27
C GLY A 30 14.99 4.82 3.80
N THR A 31 15.94 5.57 4.33
CA THR A 31 16.16 5.77 5.78
C THR A 31 16.67 7.17 6.02
N GLY A 32 16.28 7.73 7.15
CA GLY A 32 16.76 9.02 7.61
C GLY A 32 15.67 9.80 8.32
N SER A 33 16.10 10.92 8.90
CA SER A 33 15.26 11.85 9.65
C SER A 33 14.40 12.71 8.73
N LYS A 34 14.93 13.12 7.56
CA LYS A 34 14.19 13.91 6.57
C LYS A 34 13.25 13.03 5.75
N LYS A 35 12.15 13.62 5.30
CA LYS A 35 11.08 12.98 4.53
C LYS A 35 10.83 13.73 3.22
N ALA A 36 10.57 13.01 2.14
CA ALA A 36 10.05 13.56 0.89
C ALA A 36 8.97 12.62 0.34
N TYR A 37 8.15 13.15 -0.57
CA TYR A 37 6.97 12.47 -1.09
C TYR A 37 7.00 12.48 -2.61
N PHE A 38 6.64 11.35 -3.21
CA PHE A 38 6.52 11.22 -4.65
C PHE A 38 5.07 10.94 -5.03
N ILE A 39 4.52 11.71 -5.97
CA ILE A 39 3.21 11.46 -6.59
C ILE A 39 3.41 11.15 -8.07
N ALA A 40 2.76 10.09 -8.56
CA ALA A 40 2.63 9.85 -10.00
C ALA A 40 1.16 9.81 -10.39
N ASP A 41 0.73 10.76 -11.22
CA ASP A 41 -0.59 10.80 -11.84
C ASP A 41 -0.47 10.42 -13.32
N PHE A 42 -1.02 9.26 -13.65
CA PHE A 42 -0.98 8.69 -14.99
C PHE A 42 -1.99 9.32 -15.95
N ASN A 43 -2.99 10.05 -15.43
CA ASN A 43 -4.05 10.67 -16.23
C ASN A 43 -4.70 9.75 -17.27
N ASP A 44 -4.75 8.46 -16.98
CA ASP A 44 -5.36 7.47 -17.86
C ASP A 44 -6.78 7.10 -17.38
N ASN A 45 -7.39 6.15 -18.10
CA ASN A 45 -8.73 5.64 -17.78
C ASN A 45 -8.71 4.53 -16.72
N ASN A 46 -7.55 4.20 -16.16
CA ASN A 46 -7.45 3.21 -15.09
C ASN A 46 -7.76 3.88 -13.74
N THR A 47 -8.07 3.05 -12.74
CA THR A 47 -8.35 3.54 -11.39
C THR A 47 -7.60 2.68 -10.38
N PRO A 48 -7.03 3.26 -9.31
CA PRO A 48 -6.71 4.69 -9.13
C PRO A 48 -5.77 5.22 -10.21
N LYS A 49 -5.88 6.50 -10.57
CA LYS A 49 -5.00 7.14 -11.58
C LYS A 49 -3.77 7.82 -10.98
N SER A 50 -3.81 8.14 -9.68
CA SER A 50 -2.76 8.87 -8.97
C SER A 50 -2.35 8.13 -7.70
N TYR A 51 -1.05 7.98 -7.48
CA TYR A 51 -0.46 7.22 -6.38
C TYR A 51 0.63 8.02 -5.69
N ALA A 52 0.77 7.82 -4.37
CA ALA A 52 1.81 8.47 -3.58
C ALA A 52 2.70 7.49 -2.79
N TRP A 53 3.99 7.78 -2.75
CA TRP A 53 5.03 7.08 -2.00
C TRP A 53 5.78 8.05 -1.10
N GLY A 54 6.44 7.53 -0.06
CA GLY A 54 7.31 8.30 0.82
C GLY A 54 8.76 7.83 0.73
N TYR A 55 9.68 8.77 0.90
CA TYR A 55 11.12 8.52 0.92
C TYR A 55 11.76 9.17 2.14
N ARG A 56 12.62 8.42 2.82
CA ARG A 56 13.42 8.89 3.95
C ARG A 56 14.88 9.00 3.58
N PHE A 57 15.51 10.08 4.02
CA PHE A 57 16.90 10.40 3.69
C PHE A 57 17.54 11.29 4.74
N ASP A 58 18.88 11.31 4.78
CA ASP A 58 19.65 12.27 5.58
C ASP A 58 20.64 13.08 4.74
N ALA A 59 21.08 12.57 3.58
CA ALA A 59 22.02 13.29 2.72
C ALA A 59 21.44 14.62 2.20
N ASP A 60 22.28 15.64 2.05
CA ASP A 60 21.86 17.01 1.71
C ASP A 60 21.90 17.31 0.20
N ASN A 61 22.42 16.38 -0.60
CA ASN A 61 22.65 16.56 -2.03
C ASN A 61 21.81 15.63 -2.93
N LEU A 62 20.77 15.00 -2.38
CA LEU A 62 19.90 14.13 -3.15
C LEU A 62 18.90 14.95 -3.98
N MET A 63 18.55 14.40 -5.14
CA MET A 63 17.57 14.93 -6.07
C MET A 63 16.28 14.10 -6.04
N ALA A 64 15.18 14.65 -6.60
CA ALA A 64 13.94 13.90 -6.80
C ALA A 64 14.16 12.63 -7.64
N GLU A 65 15.10 12.66 -8.58
CA GLU A 65 15.55 11.47 -9.33
C GLU A 65 16.06 10.35 -8.40
N ASP A 66 16.85 10.66 -7.37
CA ASP A 66 17.37 9.65 -6.43
C ASP A 66 16.23 9.00 -5.64
N MET A 67 15.24 9.80 -5.24
CA MET A 67 14.02 9.30 -4.60
C MET A 67 13.26 8.34 -5.53
N ILE A 68 13.02 8.74 -6.79
CA ILE A 68 12.30 7.92 -7.77
C ILE A 68 13.05 6.59 -8.02
N ASN A 69 14.36 6.64 -8.24
CA ASN A 69 15.19 5.46 -8.45
C ASN A 69 15.19 4.53 -7.21
N ALA A 70 15.16 5.08 -6.00
CA ALA A 70 15.04 4.30 -4.77
C ALA A 70 13.67 3.60 -4.64
N ILE A 71 12.58 4.28 -5.04
CA ILE A 71 11.22 3.70 -5.07
C ILE A 71 11.15 2.57 -6.11
N ILE A 72 11.64 2.81 -7.33
CA ILE A 72 11.68 1.80 -8.40
C ILE A 72 12.45 0.57 -7.96
N SER A 73 13.61 0.76 -7.32
CA SER A 73 14.42 -0.34 -6.79
C SER A 73 13.71 -1.18 -5.73
N ALA A 74 12.72 -0.61 -5.03
CA ALA A 74 11.93 -1.30 -4.01
C ALA A 74 10.62 -1.91 -4.54
N GLU A 75 10.15 -1.50 -5.73
CA GLU A 75 8.88 -1.91 -6.30
C GLU A 75 9.05 -2.59 -7.68
N PRO A 76 9.05 -3.94 -7.74
CA PRO A 76 9.24 -4.69 -8.99
C PRO A 76 8.20 -4.42 -10.09
N LYS A 77 7.07 -3.82 -9.75
CA LYS A 77 6.01 -3.44 -10.71
C LYS A 77 6.18 -2.04 -11.30
N MET A 78 7.28 -1.36 -10.98
CA MET A 78 7.57 -0.01 -11.46
C MET A 78 8.78 0.00 -12.39
N GLN A 79 8.71 0.78 -13.46
CA GLN A 79 9.82 1.03 -14.36
C GLN A 79 9.79 2.48 -14.80
N ALA A 80 10.97 3.10 -14.95
CA ALA A 80 11.11 4.44 -15.49
C ALA A 80 12.38 4.55 -16.31
N ASP A 81 12.37 5.50 -17.25
CA ASP A 81 13.55 5.93 -17.97
C ASP A 81 13.80 7.41 -17.62
N ILE A 82 14.90 7.67 -16.91
CA ILE A 82 15.34 9.00 -16.54
C ILE A 82 16.69 9.21 -17.20
N PHE A 83 16.77 10.18 -18.11
CA PHE A 83 17.98 10.49 -18.84
C PHE A 83 18.31 11.98 -18.73
N SER A 84 19.54 12.28 -18.29
CA SER A 84 20.00 13.65 -18.05
C SER A 84 19.07 14.47 -17.13
N GLY A 85 18.43 13.82 -16.15
CA GLY A 85 17.52 14.46 -15.20
C GLY A 85 16.08 14.63 -15.66
N TYR A 86 15.75 14.24 -16.90
CA TYR A 86 14.39 14.28 -17.46
C TYR A 86 13.75 12.91 -17.46
N LEU A 87 12.47 12.85 -17.08
CA LEU A 87 11.69 11.61 -17.06
C LEU A 87 11.05 11.37 -18.44
N PHE A 88 11.54 10.36 -19.17
CA PHE A 88 11.05 10.00 -20.50
C PHE A 88 9.89 9.01 -20.44
N SER A 89 9.96 8.05 -19.52
CA SER A 89 8.89 7.08 -19.32
C SER A 89 8.74 6.74 -17.85
N PHE A 90 7.52 6.41 -17.45
CA PHE A 90 7.21 5.89 -16.13
C PHE A 90 6.00 4.96 -16.25
N SER A 91 6.11 3.77 -15.67
CA SER A 91 5.04 2.77 -15.68
C SER A 91 4.94 2.13 -14.30
N TYR A 92 3.71 1.78 -13.93
CA TYR A 92 3.43 1.13 -12.66
C TYR A 92 2.21 0.22 -12.80
N ASN A 93 2.40 -1.07 -12.53
CA ASN A 93 1.36 -2.08 -12.64
C ASN A 93 0.70 -2.14 -14.03
N HIS A 94 -0.50 -1.60 -14.14
CA HIS A 94 -1.33 -1.58 -15.36
C HIS A 94 -1.36 -0.20 -16.01
N HIS A 95 -0.66 0.78 -15.41
CA HIS A 95 -0.44 2.08 -16.00
C HIS A 95 0.84 2.05 -16.82
N ALA A 96 0.67 2.18 -18.13
CA ALA A 96 1.75 2.32 -19.10
C ALA A 96 1.31 3.37 -20.11
N PRO A 97 1.54 4.66 -19.82
CA PRO A 97 1.16 5.74 -20.71
C PRO A 97 1.81 5.58 -22.09
N GLY A 98 1.16 6.16 -23.10
CA GLY A 98 1.63 6.09 -24.48
C GLY A 98 2.95 6.83 -24.71
N THR A 99 3.35 6.92 -25.97
CA THR A 99 4.54 7.69 -26.38
C THR A 99 4.21 9.10 -26.86
N ASP A 100 2.92 9.43 -26.91
CA ASP A 100 2.43 10.62 -27.61
C ASP A 100 2.48 11.88 -26.73
N ASP A 101 2.60 11.70 -25.41
CA ASP A 101 2.61 12.79 -24.44
C ASP A 101 3.84 12.72 -23.53
N SER A 102 3.98 13.70 -22.64
CA SER A 102 5.17 13.87 -21.79
C SER A 102 4.83 13.83 -20.31
N TRP A 103 5.85 13.54 -19.49
CA TRP A 103 5.77 13.66 -18.04
C TRP A 103 6.11 15.08 -17.62
N ILE A 104 5.14 15.75 -17.00
CA ILE A 104 5.30 17.11 -16.48
C ILE A 104 5.66 17.01 -14.99
N PRO A 105 6.83 17.51 -14.57
CA PRO A 105 7.28 17.48 -13.19
C PRO A 105 6.66 18.61 -12.37
N TRP A 106 6.31 18.30 -11.13
CA TRP A 106 5.70 19.20 -10.15
C TRP A 106 6.46 19.15 -8.83
N PHE A 107 6.48 20.22 -8.06
CA PHE A 107 7.00 20.19 -6.71
C PHE A 107 6.36 21.25 -5.82
N GLY A 108 6.39 21.04 -4.51
CA GLY A 108 5.89 22.02 -3.56
C GLY A 108 5.85 21.54 -2.11
N PRO A 109 5.34 22.37 -1.19
CA PRO A 109 5.26 22.04 0.23
C PRO A 109 4.13 21.06 0.60
N SER A 110 3.17 20.81 -0.30
CA SER A 110 2.07 19.87 -0.05
C SER A 110 1.54 19.24 -1.34
N ALA A 111 0.76 18.15 -1.20
CA ALA A 111 0.09 17.50 -2.33
C ALA A 111 -0.87 18.43 -3.11
N GLU A 112 -1.42 19.45 -2.44
CA GLU A 112 -2.42 20.36 -3.03
C GLU A 112 -1.80 21.70 -3.47
N ASN A 113 -0.52 21.94 -3.16
CA ASN A 113 0.17 23.17 -3.47
C ASN A 113 1.51 22.82 -4.15
N MET A 114 1.46 22.64 -5.46
CA MET A 114 2.63 22.36 -6.30
C MET A 114 2.71 23.35 -7.46
N SER A 115 3.93 23.62 -7.92
CA SER A 115 4.20 24.31 -9.19
C SER A 115 5.01 23.42 -10.13
N ASN A 116 4.91 23.68 -11.43
CA ASN A 116 5.67 23.01 -12.50
C ASN A 116 6.88 23.84 -12.95
N GLU A 117 7.26 24.89 -12.19
CA GLU A 117 8.41 25.76 -12.49
C GLU A 117 9.74 25.09 -12.10
N ASN A 118 10.09 24.01 -12.78
CA ASN A 118 11.32 23.25 -12.55
C ASN A 118 11.85 22.61 -13.85
N ASN A 119 13.07 22.05 -13.78
CA ASN A 119 13.74 21.46 -14.94
C ASN A 119 13.70 19.93 -14.97
N GLY A 120 12.82 19.28 -14.19
CA GLY A 120 12.74 17.82 -14.10
C GLY A 120 13.33 17.23 -12.82
N ALA A 121 13.18 15.92 -12.68
CA ALA A 121 13.51 15.18 -11.46
C ALA A 121 14.99 15.29 -11.04
N GLY A 122 15.91 15.37 -12.01
CA GLY A 122 17.35 15.52 -11.74
C GLY A 122 17.78 16.92 -11.30
N TYR A 123 16.87 17.88 -11.27
CA TYR A 123 17.15 19.28 -10.96
C TYR A 123 16.40 19.80 -9.72
N VAL A 124 15.55 18.98 -9.11
CA VAL A 124 14.83 19.33 -7.88
C VAL A 124 15.54 18.69 -6.69
N HIS A 125 16.16 19.50 -5.85
CA HIS A 125 16.79 19.06 -4.61
C HIS A 125 15.77 18.58 -3.59
N LEU A 126 16.05 17.46 -2.93
CA LEU A 126 15.24 16.98 -1.82
C LEU A 126 15.47 17.85 -0.58
N THR A 127 14.37 18.38 -0.05
CA THR A 127 14.30 19.05 1.27
C THR A 127 13.32 18.31 2.17
N ASP A 128 13.44 18.50 3.48
CA ASP A 128 12.49 17.87 4.42
C ASP A 128 11.07 18.41 4.19
N GLY A 129 10.12 17.51 3.96
CA GLY A 129 8.74 17.81 3.65
C GLY A 129 8.44 18.06 2.17
N LEU A 130 9.42 17.94 1.26
CA LEU A 130 9.18 18.17 -0.17
C LEU A 130 8.17 17.17 -0.76
N TRP A 131 7.18 17.67 -1.48
CA TRP A 131 6.39 16.87 -2.40
C TRP A 131 6.89 17.08 -3.82
N PHE A 132 7.20 15.99 -4.51
CA PHE A 132 7.51 15.97 -5.93
C PHE A 132 6.45 15.14 -6.66
N GLY A 133 5.92 15.66 -7.75
CA GLY A 133 4.85 15.04 -8.52
C GLY A 133 5.26 14.88 -9.98
N ILE A 134 4.66 13.92 -10.67
CA ILE A 134 4.67 13.83 -12.12
C ILE A 134 3.23 13.64 -12.60
N THR A 135 2.87 14.34 -13.67
CA THR A 135 1.58 14.21 -14.35
C THR A 135 1.82 13.89 -15.81
N TYR A 136 1.20 12.84 -16.33
CA TYR A 136 1.25 12.54 -17.76
C TYR A 136 0.22 13.40 -18.51
N GLY A 137 0.63 14.09 -19.59
CA GLY A 137 -0.28 14.93 -20.37
C GLY A 137 0.39 15.78 -21.46
N THR A 138 -0.43 16.56 -22.18
CA THR A 138 -0.02 17.38 -23.34
C THR A 138 -0.15 18.89 -23.14
N ASP A 139 0.49 19.62 -24.04
CA ASP A 139 0.38 21.05 -24.31
C ASP A 139 -1.06 21.55 -24.62
N ASN A 140 -2.03 20.65 -24.82
CA ASN A 140 -3.44 21.00 -25.08
C ASN A 140 -4.22 21.34 -23.79
N GLY A 141 -3.61 22.09 -22.87
CA GLY A 141 -4.24 22.59 -21.65
C GLY A 141 -4.12 21.68 -20.41
N GLN A 142 -3.26 20.65 -20.45
CA GLN A 142 -2.95 19.82 -19.28
C GLN A 142 -1.59 20.12 -18.64
N VAL A 143 -0.76 20.96 -19.26
CA VAL A 143 0.58 21.34 -18.75
C VAL A 143 0.53 21.96 -17.36
N ASP A 144 -0.56 22.66 -17.05
CA ASP A 144 -0.73 23.39 -15.79
C ASP A 144 -1.71 22.71 -14.83
N ILE A 145 -1.95 21.40 -14.98
CA ILE A 145 -2.78 20.64 -14.04
C ILE A 145 -1.87 19.83 -13.10
N PRO A 146 -1.79 20.18 -11.80
CA PRO A 146 -1.02 19.41 -10.85
C PRO A 146 -1.60 18.00 -10.69
N PRO A 147 -0.84 17.05 -10.12
CA PRO A 147 -1.33 15.71 -9.86
C PRO A 147 -2.67 15.75 -9.09
N SER A 148 -3.64 14.96 -9.55
CA SER A 148 -4.89 14.78 -8.82
C SER A 148 -4.64 14.07 -7.48
N THR A 149 -5.59 14.23 -6.54
CA THR A 149 -5.50 13.65 -5.21
C THR A 149 -5.14 12.15 -5.27
N PRO A 150 -3.97 11.75 -4.74
CA PRO A 150 -3.49 10.39 -4.87
C PRO A 150 -4.17 9.45 -3.88
N VAL A 151 -4.01 8.15 -4.13
CA VAL A 151 -4.13 7.13 -3.08
C VAL A 151 -2.74 6.75 -2.57
N PRO A 152 -2.57 6.25 -1.34
CA PRO A 152 -1.26 5.79 -0.92
C PRO A 152 -0.90 4.50 -1.66
N ALA A 153 0.28 4.44 -2.24
CA ALA A 153 0.76 3.23 -2.90
C ALA A 153 1.00 2.10 -1.90
N TYR A 154 0.85 0.86 -2.36
CA TYR A 154 1.16 -0.36 -1.61
C TYR A 154 2.25 -1.11 -2.36
N SER A 155 3.12 -1.82 -1.63
CA SER A 155 4.10 -2.66 -2.29
C SER A 155 3.48 -3.96 -2.78
N SER A 156 3.87 -4.40 -3.98
CA SER A 156 3.51 -5.71 -4.54
C SER A 156 4.05 -6.88 -3.72
N GLN A 157 5.04 -6.61 -2.85
CA GLN A 157 5.73 -7.62 -2.05
C GLN A 157 5.15 -7.81 -0.64
N TRP A 158 4.27 -6.93 -0.18
CA TRP A 158 3.74 -7.00 1.20
C TRP A 158 2.87 -8.23 1.47
N PHE A 159 2.22 -8.76 0.42
CA PHE A 159 1.45 -9.98 0.51
C PHE A 159 1.50 -10.77 -0.79
N THR A 160 1.71 -12.08 -0.67
CA THR A 160 1.84 -13.01 -1.80
C THR A 160 1.02 -14.27 -1.55
N SER A 161 0.59 -14.94 -2.62
CA SER A 161 -0.19 -16.18 -2.50
C SER A 161 0.56 -17.33 -1.81
N SER A 162 1.90 -17.27 -1.72
CA SER A 162 2.70 -18.24 -0.95
C SER A 162 2.48 -18.16 0.57
N GLN A 163 1.89 -17.07 1.07
CA GLN A 163 1.54 -16.92 2.48
C GLN A 163 0.21 -17.60 2.84
N ILE A 164 -0.54 -18.08 1.85
CA ILE A 164 -1.83 -18.74 2.06
C ILE A 164 -1.63 -20.23 2.33
N ILE A 165 -2.10 -20.66 3.49
CA ILE A 165 -1.98 -22.05 3.95
C ILE A 165 -3.25 -22.83 3.59
N ASN A 166 -4.42 -22.27 3.86
CA ASN A 166 -5.71 -22.94 3.63
C ASN A 166 -6.34 -22.48 2.32
N TRP A 167 -6.59 -23.44 1.45
CA TRP A 167 -7.22 -23.22 0.15
C TRP A 167 -8.60 -23.88 0.12
N ILE A 168 -9.64 -23.06 -0.06
CA ILE A 168 -11.03 -23.48 -0.19
C ILE A 168 -11.29 -23.96 -1.62
N GLY A 169 -12.07 -25.03 -1.79
CA GLY A 169 -12.40 -25.57 -3.11
C GLY A 169 -11.32 -26.47 -3.72
N THR A 170 -11.51 -26.83 -4.99
CA THR A 170 -10.69 -27.79 -5.73
C THR A 170 -10.41 -27.29 -7.15
N GLY A 171 -9.34 -27.75 -7.77
CA GLY A 171 -8.96 -27.35 -9.12
C GLY A 171 -7.55 -26.75 -9.22
N ASN A 172 -7.16 -26.43 -10.44
CA ASN A 172 -5.79 -26.01 -10.75
C ASN A 172 -5.56 -24.51 -10.60
N ASN A 173 -6.60 -23.70 -10.82
CA ASN A 173 -6.48 -22.25 -10.70
C ASN A 173 -6.57 -21.83 -9.24
N LYS A 174 -5.75 -20.86 -8.85
CA LYS A 174 -5.65 -20.30 -7.50
C LYS A 174 -5.85 -18.80 -7.55
N SER A 175 -6.76 -18.28 -6.73
CA SER A 175 -7.04 -16.84 -6.62
C SER A 175 -7.26 -16.45 -5.18
N LEU A 176 -7.11 -15.16 -4.88
CA LEU A 176 -7.34 -14.62 -3.54
C LEU A 176 -8.61 -13.78 -3.51
N VAL A 177 -9.34 -13.87 -2.40
CA VAL A 177 -10.47 -12.99 -2.10
C VAL A 177 -10.15 -12.23 -0.82
N VAL A 178 -9.90 -10.93 -0.95
CA VAL A 178 -9.55 -10.03 0.15
C VAL A 178 -10.78 -9.25 0.59
N ILE A 179 -11.05 -9.21 1.88
CA ILE A 179 -12.18 -8.51 2.51
C ILE A 179 -11.61 -7.56 3.57
N ASP A 180 -11.77 -6.26 3.33
CA ASP A 180 -11.30 -5.20 4.20
C ASP A 180 -12.48 -4.42 4.77
N PHE A 181 -12.61 -4.39 6.09
CA PHE A 181 -13.72 -3.72 6.78
C PHE A 181 -13.51 -2.21 6.98
N GLY A 182 -12.51 -1.61 6.33
CA GLY A 182 -12.25 -0.17 6.37
C GLY A 182 -11.77 0.38 7.71
N THR A 183 -11.51 -0.50 8.68
CA THR A 183 -11.16 -0.16 10.06
C THR A 183 -9.85 -0.80 10.47
N ASP A 184 -9.21 -0.22 11.48
CA ASP A 184 -8.08 -0.83 12.16
C ASP A 184 -8.52 -1.38 13.51
N ASN A 185 -7.84 -2.43 13.98
CA ASN A 185 -7.97 -2.87 15.35
C ASN A 185 -7.25 -1.90 16.31
N ALA A 186 -7.39 -2.12 17.61
CA ALA A 186 -6.79 -1.28 18.65
C ALA A 186 -5.26 -1.13 18.54
N ASN A 187 -4.59 -2.05 17.82
CA ASN A 187 -3.14 -2.02 17.61
C ASN A 187 -2.74 -1.34 16.28
N GLY A 188 -3.71 -0.77 15.56
CA GLY A 188 -3.50 -0.11 14.28
C GLY A 188 -3.12 -1.08 13.15
N SER A 189 -3.59 -2.34 13.22
CA SER A 189 -3.54 -3.27 12.08
C SER A 189 -4.91 -3.30 11.41
N ALA A 190 -4.94 -3.33 10.08
CA ALA A 190 -6.19 -3.38 9.34
C ALA A 190 -7.00 -4.63 9.67
N ASN A 191 -8.31 -4.44 9.85
CA ASN A 191 -9.30 -5.51 9.82
C ASN A 191 -9.52 -5.95 8.37
N SER A 192 -8.47 -6.53 7.78
CA SER A 192 -8.40 -7.05 6.42
C SER A 192 -8.10 -8.55 6.46
N PHE A 193 -8.90 -9.32 5.75
CA PHE A 193 -8.90 -10.78 5.77
C PHE A 193 -8.80 -11.33 4.36
N VAL A 194 -8.21 -12.52 4.20
CA VAL A 194 -8.08 -13.16 2.88
C VAL A 194 -8.47 -14.63 2.92
N PHE A 195 -9.18 -15.05 1.88
CA PHE A 195 -9.40 -16.45 1.54
C PHE A 195 -8.58 -16.83 0.31
N GLY A 196 -7.90 -17.97 0.35
CA GLY A 196 -7.41 -18.62 -0.86
C GLY A 196 -8.47 -19.55 -1.43
N ILE A 197 -8.74 -19.45 -2.73
CA ILE A 197 -9.71 -20.31 -3.42
C ILE A 197 -9.06 -21.09 -4.57
N LYS A 198 -9.56 -22.30 -4.80
CA LYS A 198 -9.23 -23.19 -5.93
C LYS A 198 -10.46 -23.51 -6.75
N TYR A 199 -10.30 -23.50 -8.06
CA TYR A 199 -11.35 -23.78 -9.05
C TYR A 199 -10.74 -24.20 -10.39
N ASN A 200 -11.59 -24.62 -11.33
CA ASN A 200 -11.21 -24.88 -12.72
C ASN A 200 -11.84 -23.83 -13.65
N GLY A 201 -11.17 -23.53 -14.76
CA GLY A 201 -11.63 -22.50 -15.71
C GLY A 201 -11.64 -21.10 -15.08
N SER A 202 -12.63 -20.29 -15.43
CA SER A 202 -12.87 -18.98 -14.82
C SER A 202 -14.16 -19.00 -14.02
N ILE A 203 -14.20 -18.21 -12.95
CA ILE A 203 -15.42 -18.02 -12.14
C ILE A 203 -15.70 -16.54 -11.94
N THR A 204 -16.97 -16.19 -11.75
CA THR A 204 -17.38 -14.82 -11.42
C THR A 204 -17.04 -14.48 -9.96
N ALA A 205 -16.99 -13.18 -9.63
CA ALA A 205 -16.84 -12.75 -8.23
C ALA A 205 -17.95 -13.32 -7.32
N GLU A 206 -19.20 -13.33 -7.79
CA GLU A 206 -20.33 -13.90 -7.04
C GLU A 206 -20.12 -15.41 -6.80
N GLN A 207 -19.70 -16.17 -7.81
CA GLN A 207 -19.39 -17.60 -7.65
C GLN A 207 -18.26 -17.86 -6.66
N ALA A 208 -17.22 -17.02 -6.67
CA ALA A 208 -16.12 -17.10 -5.72
C ALA A 208 -16.60 -16.88 -4.28
N LEU A 209 -17.47 -15.89 -4.04
CA LEU A 209 -18.04 -15.63 -2.72
C LEU A 209 -19.00 -16.76 -2.28
N GLN A 210 -19.80 -17.31 -3.19
CA GLN A 210 -20.65 -18.48 -2.89
C GLN A 210 -19.81 -19.71 -2.53
N LEU A 211 -18.69 -19.93 -3.22
CA LEU A 211 -17.74 -21.01 -2.89
C LEU A 211 -17.23 -20.86 -1.47
N ILE A 212 -16.78 -19.66 -1.07
CA ILE A 212 -16.32 -19.39 0.29
C ILE A 212 -17.45 -19.61 1.30
N LYS A 213 -18.65 -19.04 1.05
CA LYS A 213 -19.83 -19.18 1.92
C LYS A 213 -20.23 -20.64 2.13
N SER A 214 -20.06 -21.50 1.13
CA SER A 214 -20.39 -22.93 1.23
C SER A 214 -19.43 -23.74 2.11
N GLN A 215 -18.21 -23.25 2.36
CA GLN A 215 -17.15 -23.99 3.08
C GLN A 215 -16.63 -23.27 4.33
N ALA A 216 -16.90 -21.98 4.49
CA ALA A 216 -16.53 -21.18 5.65
C ALA A 216 -17.79 -20.71 6.38
N SER A 217 -18.23 -21.46 7.39
CA SER A 217 -19.45 -21.16 8.17
C SER A 217 -19.43 -19.81 8.90
N TYR A 218 -18.24 -19.24 9.07
CA TYR A 218 -18.00 -17.93 9.69
C TYR A 218 -17.99 -16.78 8.67
N PHE A 219 -18.25 -17.06 7.39
CA PHE A 219 -18.39 -16.05 6.34
C PHE A 219 -19.80 -16.11 5.74
N ASN A 220 -20.42 -14.94 5.59
CA ASN A 220 -21.70 -14.82 4.92
C ASN A 220 -21.75 -13.52 4.12
N PHE A 221 -22.52 -13.53 3.03
CA PHE A 221 -22.81 -12.33 2.27
C PHE A 221 -24.18 -12.41 1.59
N THR A 222 -24.70 -11.24 1.24
CA THR A 222 -25.83 -11.05 0.35
C THR A 222 -25.46 -10.01 -0.70
N SER A 223 -25.91 -10.22 -1.93
CA SER A 223 -25.77 -9.27 -3.02
C SER A 223 -27.14 -8.89 -3.61
N GLY A 224 -27.21 -7.72 -4.22
CA GLY A 224 -28.39 -7.19 -4.91
C GLY A 224 -27.97 -6.09 -5.87
N ASN A 225 -28.60 -5.99 -7.04
CA ASN A 225 -28.22 -5.04 -8.10
C ASN A 225 -26.72 -5.12 -8.47
N ASN A 226 -26.15 -6.33 -8.51
CA ASN A 226 -24.73 -6.59 -8.76
C ASN A 226 -23.76 -5.94 -7.76
N GLN A 227 -24.21 -5.60 -6.55
CA GLN A 227 -23.38 -5.07 -5.47
C GLN A 227 -23.53 -5.92 -4.20
N ILE A 228 -22.54 -5.85 -3.31
CA ILE A 228 -22.62 -6.48 -1.98
C ILE A 228 -23.46 -5.58 -1.07
N SER A 229 -24.59 -6.10 -0.59
CA SER A 229 -25.49 -5.38 0.31
C SER A 229 -25.16 -5.63 1.79
N ASN A 230 -24.74 -6.85 2.12
CA ASN A 230 -24.31 -7.23 3.46
C ASN A 230 -23.20 -8.28 3.35
N LEU A 231 -22.20 -8.18 4.22
CA LEU A 231 -21.14 -9.16 4.36
C LEU A 231 -20.71 -9.23 5.81
N SER A 232 -20.57 -10.45 6.34
CA SER A 232 -20.07 -10.71 7.67
C SER A 232 -18.95 -11.76 7.65
N LEU A 233 -17.95 -11.55 8.50
CA LEU A 233 -16.85 -12.47 8.74
C LEU A 233 -16.57 -12.52 10.25
N ASN A 234 -16.80 -13.65 10.90
CA ASN A 234 -16.74 -13.79 12.35
C ASN A 234 -17.60 -12.69 13.04
N THR A 235 -16.98 -11.82 13.85
CA THR A 235 -17.63 -10.70 14.54
C THR A 235 -17.71 -9.42 13.70
N PHE A 236 -17.08 -9.39 12.52
CA PHE A 236 -17.11 -8.23 11.64
C PHE A 236 -18.33 -8.29 10.73
N ALA A 237 -18.98 -7.14 10.54
CA ALA A 237 -20.09 -6.99 9.62
C ALA A 237 -20.03 -5.61 8.94
N GLY A 238 -20.35 -5.58 7.66
CA GLY A 238 -20.51 -4.35 6.88
C GLY A 238 -21.82 -4.43 6.08
N ASN A 239 -22.67 -3.41 6.22
CA ASN A 239 -23.92 -3.29 5.50
C ASN A 239 -23.99 -1.92 4.81
N THR A 240 -24.81 -1.80 3.77
CA THR A 240 -24.94 -0.55 2.99
C THR A 240 -25.86 0.50 3.64
N SER A 241 -25.92 0.56 4.97
CA SER A 241 -26.68 1.61 5.66
C SER A 241 -25.84 2.89 5.81
N GLY A 242 -26.42 4.04 5.49
CA GLY A 242 -25.74 5.33 5.55
C GLY A 242 -24.83 5.61 4.35
N THR A 243 -23.66 6.22 4.57
CA THR A 243 -22.73 6.68 3.52
C THR A 243 -21.66 5.64 3.15
N GLN A 244 -21.55 4.55 3.91
CA GLN A 244 -20.55 3.51 3.69
C GLN A 244 -21.14 2.37 2.87
N ASN A 245 -20.40 1.93 1.86
CA ASN A 245 -20.78 0.80 1.01
C ASN A 245 -19.56 -0.07 0.73
N TRP A 246 -19.83 -1.28 0.24
CA TRP A 246 -18.80 -2.17 -0.26
C TRP A 246 -18.35 -1.72 -1.64
N LYS A 247 -17.06 -1.41 -1.77
CA LYS A 247 -16.39 -1.14 -3.03
C LYS A 247 -15.71 -2.39 -3.54
N LEU A 248 -15.77 -2.57 -4.85
CA LEU A 248 -15.30 -3.77 -5.52
C LEU A 248 -13.99 -3.47 -6.23
N TYR A 249 -13.04 -4.39 -6.10
CA TYR A 249 -11.72 -4.28 -6.69
C TYR A 249 -11.30 -5.59 -7.35
N THR A 250 -10.47 -5.48 -8.38
CA THR A 250 -9.74 -6.60 -8.97
C THR A 250 -8.26 -6.27 -9.07
N GLY A 251 -7.39 -7.27 -9.03
CA GLY A 251 -5.95 -7.06 -9.11
C GLY A 251 -5.19 -8.38 -9.24
N LYS A 252 -3.87 -8.31 -9.11
CA LYS A 252 -2.97 -9.49 -9.03
C LYS A 252 -2.14 -9.52 -7.75
N ASP A 253 -2.09 -8.40 -7.05
CA ASP A 253 -1.41 -8.16 -5.78
C ASP A 253 -1.97 -6.88 -5.14
N LEU A 254 -1.47 -6.51 -3.95
CA LEU A 254 -1.92 -5.31 -3.22
C LEU A 254 -1.65 -4.00 -3.97
N SER A 255 -0.63 -3.96 -4.82
CA SER A 255 -0.21 -2.74 -5.52
C SER A 255 -1.11 -2.43 -6.73
N SER A 256 -1.77 -3.44 -7.28
CA SER A 256 -2.45 -3.42 -8.58
C SER A 256 -3.98 -3.34 -8.51
N TRP A 257 -4.54 -2.95 -7.36
CA TRP A 257 -6.00 -2.83 -7.20
C TRP A 257 -6.64 -1.85 -8.19
N GLN A 258 -7.59 -2.35 -8.97
CA GLN A 258 -8.48 -1.58 -9.83
C GLN A 258 -9.91 -1.59 -9.31
N LYS A 259 -10.52 -0.42 -9.14
CA LYS A 259 -11.92 -0.32 -8.73
C LYS A 259 -12.84 -0.76 -9.87
N LYS A 260 -13.93 -1.46 -9.54
CA LYS A 260 -15.00 -1.85 -10.46
C LYS A 260 -16.36 -1.36 -9.95
N ALA A 261 -17.28 -1.12 -10.87
CA ALA A 261 -18.59 -0.56 -10.55
C ALA A 261 -19.52 -1.61 -9.92
N ASP A 262 -19.40 -2.85 -10.37
CA ASP A 262 -20.27 -3.95 -9.99
C ASP A 262 -19.57 -5.32 -10.08
N LEU A 263 -20.19 -6.35 -9.51
CA LEU A 263 -19.65 -7.72 -9.44
C LEU A 263 -19.54 -8.39 -10.82
N SER A 264 -20.33 -7.96 -11.81
CA SER A 264 -20.33 -8.56 -13.16
C SER A 264 -19.06 -8.22 -13.94
N GLN A 265 -18.42 -7.10 -13.61
CA GLN A 265 -17.14 -6.67 -14.19
C GLN A 265 -15.93 -7.47 -13.67
N ILE A 266 -16.12 -8.39 -12.72
CA ILE A 266 -15.03 -9.16 -12.11
C ILE A 266 -15.16 -10.64 -12.46
N GLN A 267 -14.24 -11.10 -13.30
CA GLN A 267 -14.00 -12.51 -13.60
C GLN A 267 -12.64 -12.92 -13.04
N LEU A 268 -12.60 -13.98 -12.25
CA LEU A 268 -11.37 -14.52 -11.68
C LEU A 268 -10.82 -15.62 -12.59
N SER A 269 -9.59 -15.41 -13.06
CA SER A 269 -8.74 -16.43 -13.66
C SER A 269 -7.55 -16.73 -12.75
N ASN A 270 -6.67 -17.66 -13.14
CA ASN A 270 -5.55 -18.04 -12.29
C ASN A 270 -4.71 -16.82 -11.86
N ASN A 271 -4.39 -16.74 -10.56
CA ASN A 271 -3.69 -15.64 -9.90
C ASN A 271 -4.41 -14.28 -9.90
N SER A 272 -5.70 -14.23 -10.22
CA SER A 272 -6.51 -13.01 -10.02
C SER A 272 -6.85 -12.82 -8.54
N TRP A 273 -7.05 -11.57 -8.14
CA TRP A 273 -7.52 -11.20 -6.81
C TRP A 273 -8.85 -10.48 -6.92
N LEU A 274 -9.82 -10.88 -6.09
CA LEU A 274 -11.02 -10.11 -5.79
C LEU A 274 -10.79 -9.33 -4.50
N GLY A 275 -11.07 -8.04 -4.50
CA GLY A 275 -11.01 -7.19 -3.32
C GLY A 275 -12.37 -6.60 -3.00
N LEU A 276 -12.79 -6.69 -1.73
CA LEU A 276 -13.97 -6.06 -1.18
C LEU A 276 -13.52 -5.10 -0.09
N GLY A 277 -13.67 -3.80 -0.30
CA GLY A 277 -13.32 -2.78 0.70
C GLY A 277 -14.56 -2.06 1.21
N PHE A 278 -14.74 -1.98 2.52
CA PHE A 278 -15.85 -1.25 3.13
C PHE A 278 -15.46 0.21 3.39
N GLY A 279 -16.26 1.16 2.91
CA GLY A 279 -15.99 2.59 3.05
C GLY A 279 -14.96 3.12 2.05
N GLU A 280 -14.07 4.01 2.48
CA GLU A 280 -13.12 4.71 1.58
C GLU A 280 -11.81 3.96 1.33
N ARG A 281 -11.40 3.08 2.24
CA ARG A 281 -10.10 2.40 2.17
C ARG A 281 -10.11 1.28 1.11
N ARG A 282 -9.09 1.27 0.25
CA ARG A 282 -8.81 0.13 -0.65
C ARG A 282 -8.40 -1.10 0.17
N PRO A 283 -8.63 -2.33 -0.32
CA PRO A 283 -8.24 -3.52 0.42
C PRO A 283 -6.77 -3.50 0.83
N PHE A 284 -6.51 -3.54 2.14
CA PHE A 284 -5.18 -3.44 2.73
C PHE A 284 -4.56 -4.82 2.98
N THR A 285 -3.32 -4.85 3.47
CA THR A 285 -2.58 -6.09 3.76
C THR A 285 -3.39 -7.03 4.65
N PRO A 286 -3.82 -8.20 4.15
CA PRO A 286 -4.74 -9.06 4.86
C PRO A 286 -4.04 -10.06 5.77
N THR A 287 -4.82 -10.62 6.69
CA THR A 287 -4.49 -11.85 7.42
C THR A 287 -5.39 -12.99 6.95
N GLU A 288 -4.91 -14.23 6.98
CA GLU A 288 -5.71 -15.37 6.52
C GLU A 288 -6.97 -15.54 7.37
N ALA A 289 -8.13 -15.62 6.72
CA ALA A 289 -9.41 -15.79 7.39
C ALA A 289 -9.52 -17.20 7.97
N ASN A 290 -9.95 -17.30 9.22
CA ASN A 290 -10.15 -18.57 9.92
C ASN A 290 -11.42 -18.52 10.80
N ASN A 291 -11.90 -19.71 11.18
CA ASN A 291 -13.02 -19.84 12.09
C ASN A 291 -12.56 -19.45 13.50
N ALA A 292 -12.97 -18.28 13.99
CA ALA A 292 -12.62 -17.80 15.32
C ALA A 292 -13.44 -18.54 16.39
N THR A 293 -13.14 -19.82 16.62
CA THR A 293 -13.65 -20.57 17.77
C THR A 293 -12.75 -20.29 18.97
N LEU A 294 -13.08 -19.25 19.78
CA LEU A 294 -12.44 -18.93 21.08
C LEU A 294 -10.96 -19.34 21.20
N GLY A 295 -10.16 -18.95 20.20
CA GLY A 295 -8.74 -19.22 20.14
C GLY A 295 -8.01 -18.02 20.72
N VAL A 296 -7.24 -18.26 21.78
CA VAL A 296 -6.36 -17.35 22.54
C VAL A 296 -6.11 -16.03 21.81
N ALA A 297 -6.45 -14.91 22.48
CA ALA A 297 -6.09 -13.55 22.08
C ALA A 297 -4.75 -13.61 21.35
N SER A 298 -4.78 -13.26 20.05
CA SER A 298 -3.62 -13.34 19.17
C SER A 298 -2.39 -12.89 19.94
N VAL A 299 -1.43 -13.80 20.11
CA VAL A 299 -0.17 -13.49 20.79
C VAL A 299 0.33 -12.19 20.17
N GLN A 300 0.38 -11.16 21.01
CA GLN A 300 0.62 -9.79 20.60
C GLN A 300 1.92 -9.74 19.83
N LYS A 301 1.83 -9.64 18.50
CA LYS A 301 2.94 -9.14 17.72
C LYS A 301 2.93 -7.64 17.92
N ASN A 302 3.68 -7.18 18.92
CA ASN A 302 4.04 -5.78 19.01
C ASN A 302 4.63 -5.35 17.67
N LYS A 303 4.38 -4.11 17.24
CA LYS A 303 4.90 -3.62 15.97
C LYS A 303 6.43 -3.60 16.06
N PHE A 304 7.05 -4.55 15.37
CA PHE A 304 8.49 -4.61 15.17
C PHE A 304 8.77 -4.30 13.71
N GLY A 305 9.43 -3.18 13.46
CA GLY A 305 10.00 -2.85 12.17
C GLY A 305 11.49 -3.20 12.16
N VAL A 306 12.00 -3.74 11.05
CA VAL A 306 13.45 -3.89 10.82
C VAL A 306 13.78 -3.18 9.52
N TYR A 307 14.49 -2.05 9.59
CA TYR A 307 14.85 -1.24 8.43
C TYR A 307 16.28 -0.69 8.52
N PRO A 308 16.94 -0.37 7.39
CA PRO A 308 16.49 -0.66 6.04
C PRO A 308 16.50 -2.18 5.78
N ASN A 309 15.60 -2.63 4.91
CA ASN A 309 15.60 -4.00 4.42
C ASN A 309 15.19 -3.98 2.94
N PRO A 310 16.11 -4.24 1.98
CA PRO A 310 17.49 -4.71 2.17
C PRO A 310 18.44 -3.70 2.86
N THR A 311 19.48 -4.18 3.53
CA THR A 311 20.48 -3.40 4.28
C THR A 311 21.90 -3.59 3.74
N SER A 312 22.78 -2.61 3.96
CA SER A 312 24.22 -2.68 3.64
C SER A 312 25.11 -2.58 4.87
N ASP A 313 24.88 -1.61 5.77
CA ASP A 313 25.79 -1.32 6.88
C ASP A 313 25.18 -1.56 8.27
N PHE A 314 23.92 -1.22 8.47
CA PHE A 314 23.23 -1.36 9.75
C PHE A 314 21.75 -1.67 9.57
N ILE A 315 21.13 -2.26 10.59
CA ILE A 315 19.68 -2.36 10.74
C ILE A 315 19.25 -1.61 11.99
N HIS A 316 18.06 -1.04 11.94
CA HIS A 316 17.37 -0.42 13.04
C HIS A 316 16.08 -1.17 13.32
N ILE A 317 15.82 -1.40 14.60
CA ILE A 317 14.63 -2.07 15.11
C ILE A 317 13.69 -1.03 15.68
N GLU A 318 12.59 -0.78 14.97
CA GLU A 318 11.51 0.05 15.46
C GLU A 318 10.58 -0.80 16.32
N THR A 319 10.50 -0.47 17.59
CA THR A 319 9.58 -1.10 18.54
C THR A 319 9.26 -0.14 19.67
N SER A 320 8.05 -0.24 20.20
CA SER A 320 7.63 0.46 21.42
C SER A 320 8.09 -0.25 22.71
N GLU A 321 8.76 -1.41 22.59
CA GLU A 321 9.19 -2.23 23.72
C GLU A 321 10.70 -2.15 23.99
N ASN A 322 11.10 -2.38 25.24
CA ASN A 322 12.50 -2.51 25.61
C ASN A 322 13.11 -3.80 25.02
N ILE A 323 14.13 -3.64 24.19
CA ILE A 323 14.91 -4.73 23.58
C ILE A 323 15.80 -5.37 24.65
N LYS A 324 15.74 -6.69 24.78
CA LYS A 324 16.65 -7.47 25.63
C LYS A 324 17.80 -8.05 24.84
N GLU A 325 17.49 -8.62 23.68
CA GLU A 325 18.47 -9.30 22.85
C GLU A 325 17.96 -9.33 21.40
N VAL A 326 18.89 -9.18 20.46
CA VAL A 326 18.65 -9.37 19.04
C VAL A 326 19.68 -10.36 18.54
N ASN A 327 19.23 -11.47 17.98
CA ASN A 327 20.08 -12.47 17.36
C ASN A 327 19.89 -12.45 15.85
N ILE A 328 20.98 -12.49 15.10
CA ILE A 328 20.95 -12.64 13.64
C ILE A 328 21.42 -14.04 13.30
N TYR A 329 20.66 -14.74 12.48
CA TYR A 329 20.94 -16.09 11.99
C TYR A 329 21.14 -16.08 10.47
N SER A 330 22.06 -16.89 9.96
CA SER A 330 22.22 -17.14 8.52
C SER A 330 21.03 -17.94 7.96
N ALA A 331 20.91 -18.05 6.63
CA ALA A 331 19.86 -18.85 6.00
C ALA A 331 19.82 -20.33 6.47
N PRO A 332 20.97 -21.00 6.72
CA PRO A 332 21.01 -22.32 7.38
C PRO A 332 20.63 -22.35 8.87
N GLY A 333 20.38 -21.20 9.50
CA GLY A 333 20.01 -21.11 10.92
C GLY A 333 21.18 -20.97 11.90
N GLN A 334 22.42 -20.75 11.42
CA GLN A 334 23.56 -20.51 12.30
C GLN A 334 23.51 -19.08 12.86
N LYS A 335 23.62 -18.91 14.17
CA LYS A 335 23.72 -17.57 14.79
C LYS A 335 25.04 -16.92 14.40
N VAL A 336 24.98 -15.76 13.76
CA VAL A 336 26.13 -15.02 13.25
C VAL A 336 26.39 -13.71 14.01
N MET A 337 25.38 -13.19 14.72
CA MET A 337 25.53 -11.95 15.49
C MET A 337 24.55 -11.91 16.67
N THR A 338 24.93 -11.21 17.74
CA THR A 338 24.04 -10.84 18.84
C THR A 338 24.24 -9.37 19.21
N SER A 339 23.17 -8.69 19.61
CA SER A 339 23.19 -7.29 20.07
C SER A 339 22.08 -7.05 21.10
N GLN A 340 22.21 -5.98 21.87
CA GLN A 340 21.15 -5.48 22.76
C GLN A 340 20.65 -4.09 22.32
N ALA A 341 21.29 -3.49 21.31
CA ALA A 341 20.96 -2.17 20.81
C ALA A 341 19.85 -2.24 19.74
N ALA A 342 19.04 -1.18 19.64
CA ALA A 342 18.06 -1.01 18.57
C ALA A 342 18.71 -0.82 17.19
N THR A 343 19.94 -0.30 17.15
CA THR A 343 20.73 -0.15 15.93
C THR A 343 21.90 -1.12 15.94
N ILE A 344 22.01 -1.95 14.91
CA ILE A 344 22.96 -3.06 14.84
C ILE A 344 23.79 -2.92 13.56
N ASN A 345 25.12 -2.87 13.69
CA ASN A 345 26.03 -2.85 12.56
C ASN A 345 26.14 -4.26 11.95
N VAL A 346 25.72 -4.40 10.70
CA VAL A 346 25.73 -5.66 9.94
C VAL A 346 26.72 -5.63 8.77
N LYS A 347 27.58 -4.61 8.70
CA LYS A 347 28.54 -4.40 7.60
C LYS A 347 29.47 -5.59 7.40
N SER A 348 29.82 -6.29 8.48
CA SER A 348 30.70 -7.46 8.45
C SER A 348 30.03 -8.73 7.90
N LEU A 349 28.70 -8.73 7.69
CA LEU A 349 27.99 -9.88 7.13
C LEU A 349 28.11 -9.89 5.60
N ASN A 350 28.30 -11.08 5.02
CA ASN A 350 28.28 -11.26 3.58
C ASN A 350 26.87 -11.02 3.01
N ALA A 351 26.79 -10.62 1.74
CA ALA A 351 25.54 -10.50 1.02
C ALA A 351 24.73 -11.80 1.08
N GLY A 352 23.42 -11.72 1.34
CA GLY A 352 22.56 -12.89 1.50
C GLY A 352 21.35 -12.66 2.40
N VAL A 353 20.57 -13.72 2.62
CA VAL A 353 19.38 -13.70 3.47
C VAL A 353 19.72 -14.12 4.89
N TYR A 354 19.20 -13.38 5.86
CA TYR A 354 19.35 -13.61 7.28
C TYR A 354 17.99 -13.52 8.00
N TRP A 355 17.94 -14.08 9.20
CA TRP A 355 16.81 -14.03 10.10
C TRP A 355 17.18 -13.26 11.37
N VAL A 356 16.47 -12.17 11.65
CA VAL A 356 16.68 -11.31 12.81
C VAL A 356 15.63 -11.66 13.85
N GLU A 357 16.04 -12.37 14.89
CA GLU A 357 15.22 -12.64 16.07
C GLU A 357 15.36 -11.49 17.06
N ILE A 358 14.27 -10.85 17.42
CA ILE A 358 14.21 -9.74 18.37
C ILE A 358 13.48 -10.25 19.61
N LYS A 359 14.16 -10.23 20.75
CA LYS A 359 13.61 -10.57 22.06
C LYS A 359 13.44 -9.31 22.88
N THR A 360 12.23 -9.07 23.35
CA THR A 360 11.89 -8.00 24.29
C THR A 360 11.58 -8.55 25.66
N SER A 361 11.20 -7.66 26.57
CA SER A 361 10.68 -8.07 27.88
C SER A 361 9.42 -8.92 27.80
N ASN A 362 8.59 -8.76 26.76
CA ASN A 362 7.28 -9.41 26.69
C ASN A 362 7.13 -10.40 25.52
N SER A 363 7.98 -10.34 24.48
CA SER A 363 7.80 -11.16 23.28
C SER A 363 9.11 -11.50 22.56
N SER A 364 9.05 -12.46 21.63
CA SER A 364 10.12 -12.77 20.66
C SER A 364 9.53 -12.83 19.26
N THR A 365 10.19 -12.22 18.29
CA THR A 365 9.74 -12.19 16.89
C THR A 365 10.90 -12.40 15.93
N ILE A 366 10.65 -12.89 14.73
CA ILE A 366 11.67 -13.14 13.71
C ILE A 366 11.31 -12.37 12.43
N HIS A 367 12.27 -11.59 11.92
CA HIS A 367 12.15 -10.84 10.67
C HIS A 367 13.16 -11.34 9.65
N ARG A 368 12.75 -11.41 8.37
CA ARG A 368 13.68 -11.66 7.27
C ARG A 368 14.45 -10.39 6.95
N MET A 369 15.77 -10.46 6.89
CA MET A 369 16.67 -9.37 6.49
C MET A 369 17.45 -9.78 5.25
N VAL A 370 17.56 -8.90 4.27
CA VAL A 370 18.39 -9.10 3.07
C VAL A 370 19.62 -8.18 3.16
N LYS A 371 20.82 -8.77 3.21
CA LYS A 371 22.10 -8.04 3.16
C LYS A 371 22.56 -7.90 1.71
N LYS A 372 22.83 -6.67 1.28
CA LYS A 372 23.46 -6.37 -0.02
C LYS A 372 24.97 -6.54 0.02
#